data_AF-A0A261BSQ3-F1
#
_entry.id   AF-A0A261BSQ3-F1
#
_cell.length_a   1.000
_cell.length_b   1.000
_cell.length_c   1.000
_cell.angle_alpha   90.00
_cell.angle_beta   90.00
_cell.angle_gamma   90.00
#
_symmetry.space_group_name_H-M   'P 1'
#
loop_
_entity.id
_entity.type
_entity.pdbx_description
1 polymer ?
#
loop_
_entity_poly.entity_id
_entity_poly.type
_entity_poly.pdbx_seq_one_letter_code
_entity_poly.pdbx_strand_id
1 'polypeptide(L)'
;TELSTTLQQLSEKAKTATEEIGRLKGLHDVIKNNCNDFKSSVCIQIDQLIEQLQMRKEKLMQHVEEQADNKRRILKSQITLDFAQLKAGRRGTGFKGDPSRVPSAPMFETSECSAENNSVTVVWRPRNDGSAEVYSGPDTICTIDGLHFNTVYAARVKSYNSAGESEYSESICLQTAQVAWFQLTKSPSQRDMILSNECATLNGSTLEYRTILGSIGFSKGVHYWEVTVDRHDGNADIVVGVAQPAINRNAMLGKDLHGWSMYVDHERSWYLHNETHHNRIGGGITRGSVIGVKLDCNRGVMEFTINDRKRVYQGDTVAFTNMPRGLYYPAFSVNANASITVHTGLSCPPSPND
;
A
#
# COMPACT_ATOMS: atom_id res chain seq x y z
N THR A 1 50.96 -49.05 -57.52
CA THR A 1 50.78 -49.09 -56.05
C THR A 1 50.50 -47.73 -55.42
N GLU A 2 50.53 -46.61 -56.16
CA GLU A 2 50.10 -45.29 -55.62
C GLU A 2 48.64 -44.92 -55.96
N LEU A 3 48.17 -45.22 -57.17
CA LEU A 3 46.81 -44.88 -57.61
C LEU A 3 45.71 -45.49 -56.72
N SER A 4 45.93 -46.73 -56.24
CA SER A 4 45.02 -47.41 -55.32
C SER A 4 44.94 -46.71 -53.97
N THR A 5 46.06 -46.20 -53.47
CA THR A 5 46.17 -45.52 -52.19
C THR A 5 45.47 -44.16 -52.24
N THR A 6 45.61 -43.43 -53.34
CA THR A 6 44.93 -42.14 -53.57
C THR A 6 43.41 -42.33 -53.70
N LEU A 7 42.97 -43.37 -54.39
CA LEU A 7 41.54 -43.74 -54.48
C LEU A 7 40.95 -44.10 -53.11
N GLN A 8 41.71 -44.85 -52.29
CA GLN A 8 41.30 -45.20 -50.92
C GLN A 8 41.11 -43.95 -50.05
N GLN A 9 42.08 -43.02 -50.08
CA GLN A 9 42.01 -41.76 -49.33
C GLN A 9 40.87 -40.84 -49.78
N LEU A 10 40.61 -40.76 -51.08
CA LEU A 10 39.46 -40.02 -51.62
C LEU A 10 38.13 -40.64 -51.18
N SER A 11 38.05 -41.98 -51.15
CA SER A 11 36.87 -42.71 -50.67
C SER A 11 36.61 -42.47 -49.19
N GLU A 12 37.65 -42.50 -48.36
CA GLU A 12 37.55 -42.17 -46.93
C GLU A 12 37.11 -40.73 -46.71
N LYS A 13 37.71 -39.76 -47.41
CA LYS A 13 37.29 -38.35 -47.33
C LYS A 13 35.84 -38.14 -47.78
N ALA A 14 35.40 -38.82 -48.84
CA ALA A 14 34.01 -38.75 -49.29
C ALA A 14 33.04 -39.34 -48.26
N LYS A 15 33.44 -40.42 -47.57
CA LYS A 15 32.67 -41.02 -46.48
C LYS A 15 32.54 -40.05 -45.30
N THR A 16 33.64 -39.45 -44.85
CA THR A 16 33.64 -38.47 -43.75
C THR A 16 32.80 -37.23 -44.08
N ALA A 17 32.91 -36.70 -45.31
CA ALA A 17 32.09 -35.58 -45.76
C ALA A 17 30.59 -35.93 -45.76
N THR A 18 30.24 -37.17 -46.12
CA THR A 18 28.84 -37.65 -46.09
C THR A 18 28.31 -37.75 -44.66
N GLU A 19 29.13 -38.22 -43.72
CA GLU A 19 28.80 -38.29 -42.29
C GLU A 19 28.60 -36.90 -41.68
N GLU A 20 29.46 -35.93 -42.01
CA GLU A 20 29.32 -34.53 -41.58
C GLU A 20 28.05 -33.86 -42.12
N ILE A 21 27.72 -34.09 -43.40
CA ILE A 21 26.47 -33.61 -44.00
C ILE A 21 25.26 -34.21 -43.26
N GLY A 22 25.32 -35.50 -42.90
CA GLY A 22 24.30 -36.14 -42.08
C GLY A 22 24.14 -35.49 -40.72
N ARG A 23 25.26 -35.20 -40.04
CA ARG A 23 25.26 -34.54 -38.73
C ARG A 23 24.71 -33.10 -38.80
N LEU A 24 25.07 -32.34 -39.84
CA LEU A 24 24.57 -30.98 -40.06
C LEU A 24 23.06 -30.96 -40.31
N LYS A 25 22.53 -31.92 -41.06
CA LYS A 25 21.08 -32.08 -41.25
C LYS A 25 20.37 -32.39 -39.93
N GLY A 26 20.91 -33.30 -39.12
CA GLY A 26 20.36 -33.59 -37.79
C GLY A 26 20.35 -32.36 -36.87
N LEU A 27 21.43 -31.56 -36.88
CA LEU A 27 21.49 -30.33 -36.09
C LEU A 27 20.47 -29.29 -36.57
N HIS A 28 20.25 -29.19 -37.89
CA HIS A 28 19.22 -28.32 -38.47
C HIS A 28 17.81 -28.69 -37.98
N ASP A 29 17.48 -29.98 -37.94
CA ASP A 29 16.18 -30.45 -37.45
C ASP A 29 15.97 -30.14 -35.97
N VAL A 30 17.02 -30.27 -35.14
CA VAL A 30 16.98 -29.90 -33.72
C VAL A 30 16.71 -28.40 -33.55
N ILE A 31 17.43 -27.55 -34.28
CA ILE A 31 17.22 -26.09 -34.23
C ILE A 31 15.79 -25.74 -34.65
N LYS A 32 15.28 -26.38 -35.71
CA LYS A 32 13.92 -26.16 -36.21
C LYS A 32 12.87 -26.53 -35.16
N ASN A 33 13.03 -27.66 -34.49
CA ASN A 33 12.11 -28.09 -33.43
C ASN A 33 12.14 -27.13 -32.23
N ASN A 34 13.35 -26.76 -31.76
CA ASN A 34 13.49 -25.80 -30.66
C ASN A 34 12.86 -24.43 -30.99
N CYS A 35 13.01 -23.94 -32.22
CA CYS A 35 12.37 -22.70 -32.67
C CYS A 35 10.84 -22.80 -32.68
N ASN A 36 10.28 -23.95 -33.08
CA ASN A 36 8.83 -24.17 -33.07
C ASN A 36 8.28 -24.26 -31.64
N ASP A 37 9.00 -24.92 -30.74
CA ASP A 37 8.63 -25.04 -29.33
C ASP A 37 8.68 -23.67 -28.64
N PHE A 38 9.74 -22.90 -28.90
CA PHE A 38 9.87 -21.54 -28.39
C PHE A 38 8.74 -20.63 -28.90
N LYS A 39 8.44 -20.68 -30.20
CA LYS A 39 7.34 -19.91 -30.80
C LYS A 39 6.00 -20.27 -30.15
N SER A 40 5.73 -21.57 -29.95
CA SER A 40 4.49 -22.05 -29.31
C SER A 40 4.40 -21.58 -27.85
N SER A 41 5.50 -21.65 -27.11
CA SER A 41 5.57 -21.17 -25.73
C SER A 41 5.28 -19.66 -25.63
N VAL A 42 5.86 -18.86 -26.52
CA VAL A 42 5.59 -17.41 -26.57
C VAL A 42 4.12 -17.12 -26.90
N CYS A 43 3.52 -17.83 -27.87
CA CYS A 43 2.10 -17.67 -28.19
C CYS A 43 1.22 -17.97 -26.96
N ILE A 44 1.45 -19.09 -26.28
CA ILE A 44 0.68 -19.47 -25.08
C ILE A 44 0.82 -18.40 -23.98
N GLN A 45 2.03 -17.89 -23.74
CA GLN A 45 2.26 -16.86 -22.72
C GLN A 45 1.55 -15.55 -23.05
N ILE A 46 1.54 -15.13 -24.32
CA ILE A 46 0.83 -13.93 -24.77
C ILE A 46 -0.69 -14.13 -24.65
N ASP A 47 -1.22 -15.28 -25.06
CA ASP A 47 -2.65 -15.57 -24.97
C ASP A 47 -3.13 -15.58 -23.51
N GLN A 48 -2.34 -16.16 -22.59
CA GLN A 48 -2.61 -16.11 -21.15
C GLN A 48 -2.60 -14.67 -20.60
N LEU A 49 -1.68 -13.82 -21.06
CA LEU A 49 -1.63 -12.42 -20.64
C LEU A 49 -2.85 -11.63 -21.15
N ILE A 50 -3.28 -11.89 -22.39
CA ILE A 50 -4.50 -11.30 -22.95
C ILE A 50 -5.72 -11.72 -22.12
N GLU A 51 -5.83 -13.00 -21.78
CA GLU A 51 -6.93 -13.52 -20.96
C GLU A 51 -6.95 -12.88 -19.56
N GLN A 52 -5.80 -12.76 -18.91
CA GLN A 52 -5.68 -12.07 -17.62
C GLN A 52 -6.05 -10.58 -17.69
N LEU A 53 -5.67 -9.89 -18.78
CA LEU A 53 -6.07 -8.50 -19.02
C LEU A 53 -7.58 -8.36 -19.24
N GLN A 54 -8.19 -9.30 -19.97
CA GLN A 54 -9.64 -9.34 -20.18
C GLN A 54 -10.38 -9.58 -18.86
N MET A 55 -9.97 -10.57 -18.06
CA MET A 55 -10.53 -10.81 -16.72
C MET A 55 -10.39 -9.59 -15.80
N ARG A 56 -9.24 -8.90 -15.82
CA ARG A 56 -9.03 -7.70 -15.02
C ARG A 56 -9.92 -6.55 -15.48
N LYS A 57 -10.10 -6.38 -16.79
CA LYS A 57 -11.02 -5.40 -17.35
C LYS A 57 -12.45 -5.66 -16.87
N GLU A 58 -12.92 -6.91 -16.92
CA GLU A 58 -14.26 -7.28 -16.44
C GLU A 58 -14.44 -6.99 -14.94
N LYS A 59 -13.47 -7.38 -14.10
CA LYS A 59 -13.52 -7.06 -12.66
C LYS A 59 -13.54 -5.56 -12.38
N LEU A 60 -12.76 -4.77 -13.11
CA LEU A 60 -12.76 -3.31 -12.96
C LEU A 60 -14.10 -2.70 -13.39
N MET A 61 -14.68 -3.19 -14.49
CA MET A 61 -16.00 -2.76 -14.94
C MET A 61 -17.07 -3.12 -13.90
N GLN A 62 -17.03 -4.34 -13.35
CA GLN A 62 -17.92 -4.76 -12.28
C GLN A 62 -17.77 -3.88 -11.04
N HIS A 63 -16.54 -3.54 -10.63
CA HIS A 63 -16.33 -2.64 -9.49
C HIS A 63 -16.85 -1.23 -9.76
N VAL A 64 -16.70 -0.71 -10.99
CA VAL A 64 -17.26 0.58 -11.39
C VAL A 64 -18.79 0.53 -11.36
N GLU A 65 -19.41 -0.55 -11.84
CA GLU A 65 -20.86 -0.78 -11.77
C GLU A 65 -21.35 -0.89 -10.32
N GLU A 66 -20.66 -1.65 -9.46
CA GLU A 66 -20.96 -1.75 -8.03
C GLU A 66 -20.85 -0.41 -7.32
N GLN A 67 -19.80 0.38 -7.61
CA GLN A 67 -19.68 1.73 -7.07
C GLN A 67 -20.77 2.68 -7.60
N ALA A 68 -21.12 2.57 -8.88
CA ALA A 68 -22.20 3.37 -9.48
C ALA A 68 -23.55 3.00 -8.87
N ASP A 69 -23.82 1.71 -8.63
CA ASP A 69 -25.02 1.23 -7.99
C ASP A 69 -25.06 1.59 -6.50
N ASN A 70 -23.93 1.54 -5.80
CA ASN A 70 -23.85 2.01 -4.41
C ASN A 70 -24.15 3.52 -4.34
N LYS A 71 -23.52 4.34 -5.20
CA LYS A 71 -23.83 5.77 -5.33
C LYS A 71 -25.29 6.02 -5.72
N ARG A 72 -25.86 5.21 -6.61
CA ARG A 72 -27.28 5.29 -7.01
C ARG A 72 -28.21 4.89 -5.87
N ARG A 73 -27.85 3.90 -5.04
CA ARG A 73 -28.61 3.49 -3.84
C ARG A 73 -28.58 4.60 -2.79
N ILE A 74 -27.41 5.19 -2.52
CA ILE A 74 -27.26 6.36 -1.64
C ILE A 74 -28.11 7.52 -2.17
N LEU A 75 -28.00 7.86 -3.46
CA LEU A 75 -28.79 8.93 -4.06
C LEU A 75 -30.30 8.62 -4.06
N LYS A 76 -30.72 7.38 -4.29
CA LYS A 76 -32.14 6.97 -4.17
C LYS A 76 -32.63 7.04 -2.72
N SER A 77 -31.79 6.68 -1.76
CA SER A 77 -32.09 6.81 -0.34
C SER A 77 -32.26 8.29 0.03
N GLN A 78 -31.34 9.13 -0.42
CA GLN A 78 -31.42 10.59 -0.29
C GLN A 78 -32.68 11.15 -0.94
N ILE A 79 -33.00 10.79 -2.19
CA ILE A 79 -34.22 11.21 -2.87
C ILE A 79 -35.47 10.70 -2.14
N THR A 80 -35.43 9.50 -1.56
CA THR A 80 -36.57 8.95 -0.80
C THR A 80 -36.76 9.70 0.52
N LEU A 81 -35.67 10.06 1.19
CA LEU A 81 -35.64 10.92 2.37
C LEU A 81 -36.14 12.33 2.03
N ASP A 82 -35.65 12.94 0.95
CA ASP A 82 -36.08 14.25 0.45
C ASP A 82 -37.56 14.23 0.02
N PHE A 83 -38.04 13.14 -0.62
CA PHE A 83 -39.47 12.98 -0.95
C PHE A 83 -40.33 12.72 0.29
N ALA A 84 -39.81 12.02 1.30
CA ALA A 84 -40.49 11.85 2.58
C ALA A 84 -40.60 13.19 3.32
N GLN A 85 -39.55 14.02 3.27
CA GLN A 85 -39.54 15.40 3.77
C GLN A 85 -40.49 16.31 2.97
N LEU A 86 -40.55 16.19 1.64
CA LEU A 86 -41.51 16.94 0.79
C LEU A 86 -42.97 16.50 1.01
N LYS A 87 -43.21 15.20 1.27
CA LYS A 87 -44.54 14.70 1.66
C LYS A 87 -44.92 15.10 3.07
N ALA A 88 -43.97 15.15 4.01
CA ALA A 88 -44.16 15.72 5.35
C ALA A 88 -44.44 17.23 5.27
N GLY A 89 -43.78 17.95 4.35
CA GLY A 89 -44.00 19.38 4.08
C GLY A 89 -45.30 19.73 3.35
N ARG A 90 -46.02 18.76 2.76
CA ARG A 90 -47.32 18.97 2.08
C ARG A 90 -48.54 18.51 2.89
N ARG A 91 -48.38 17.87 4.03
CA ARG A 91 -49.47 17.72 5.01
C ARG A 91 -49.28 18.74 6.10
N GLY A 92 -49.87 19.92 5.90
CA GLY A 92 -50.02 20.88 6.97
C GLY A 92 -50.88 20.29 8.09
N THR A 93 -50.23 19.89 9.18
CA THR A 93 -50.70 20.02 10.57
C THR A 93 -49.45 20.10 11.45
N GLY A 94 -49.44 21.05 12.39
CA GLY A 94 -48.32 21.55 13.22
C GLY A 94 -47.25 20.54 13.65
N PHE A 95 -46.00 20.94 13.83
CA PHE A 95 -45.53 22.09 14.60
C PHE A 95 -44.48 22.87 13.81
N LYS A 96 -44.39 24.20 14.00
CA LYS A 96 -43.18 24.98 13.72
C LYS A 96 -42.57 25.28 15.08
N GLY A 97 -41.35 24.84 15.32
CA GLY A 97 -40.59 25.18 16.52
C GLY A 97 -40.38 26.69 16.52
N ASP A 98 -40.50 27.28 17.69
CA ASP A 98 -40.33 28.72 17.88
C ASP A 98 -38.84 29.09 17.67
N PRO A 99 -38.49 29.85 16.62
CA PRO A 99 -37.10 30.25 16.35
C PRO A 99 -36.52 31.19 17.40
N SER A 100 -37.35 31.64 18.37
CA SER A 100 -36.91 32.38 19.55
C SER A 100 -36.44 31.50 20.71
N ARG A 101 -36.49 30.16 20.57
CA ARG A 101 -36.02 29.22 21.59
C ARG A 101 -34.73 28.52 21.18
N VAL A 102 -33.84 28.36 22.17
CA VAL A 102 -32.60 27.59 22.05
C VAL A 102 -32.95 26.13 21.71
N PRO A 103 -32.26 25.50 20.74
CA PRO A 103 -32.52 24.13 20.34
C PRO A 103 -32.08 23.15 21.43
N SER A 104 -32.64 21.95 21.39
CA SER A 104 -32.22 20.87 22.28
C SER A 104 -30.91 20.22 21.84
N ALA A 105 -30.20 19.64 22.80
CA ALA A 105 -28.97 18.90 22.56
C ALA A 105 -29.24 17.72 21.60
N PRO A 106 -28.43 17.54 20.54
CA PRO A 106 -28.51 16.37 19.68
C PRO A 106 -28.22 15.08 20.44
N MET A 107 -28.58 13.94 19.85
CA MET A 107 -28.26 12.61 20.38
C MET A 107 -27.49 11.83 19.34
N PHE A 108 -26.43 11.13 19.76
CA PHE A 108 -25.68 10.26 18.86
C PHE A 108 -26.51 9.03 18.44
N GLU A 109 -26.37 8.65 17.18
CA GLU A 109 -26.78 7.34 16.67
C GLU A 109 -25.59 6.39 16.84
N THR A 110 -25.41 5.88 18.05
CA THR A 110 -24.20 5.13 18.43
C THR A 110 -23.97 3.88 17.58
N SER A 111 -25.01 3.30 16.99
CA SER A 111 -24.91 2.15 16.08
C SER A 111 -24.31 2.49 14.72
N GLU A 112 -24.40 3.75 14.30
CA GLU A 112 -23.87 4.26 13.03
C GLU A 112 -22.51 4.97 13.22
N CYS A 113 -22.08 5.18 14.47
CA CYS A 113 -20.76 5.69 14.78
C CYS A 113 -19.72 4.56 14.66
N SER A 114 -18.55 4.87 14.11
CA SER A 114 -17.48 3.89 13.93
C SER A 114 -16.10 4.49 14.17
N ALA A 115 -15.14 3.60 14.47
CA ALA A 115 -13.74 3.92 14.45
C ALA A 115 -13.03 2.88 13.59
N GLU A 116 -12.38 3.34 12.53
CA GLU A 116 -11.69 2.48 11.57
C GLU A 116 -10.28 3.04 11.35
N ASN A 117 -9.26 2.21 11.55
CA ASN A 117 -7.85 2.62 11.46
C ASN A 117 -7.56 3.82 12.39
N ASN A 118 -7.16 4.96 11.83
CA ASN A 118 -6.99 6.24 12.49
C ASN A 118 -8.09 7.27 12.16
N SER A 119 -9.27 6.79 11.79
CA SER A 119 -10.43 7.62 11.49
C SER A 119 -11.58 7.32 12.44
N VAL A 120 -12.30 8.35 12.85
CA VAL A 120 -13.51 8.25 13.69
C VAL A 120 -14.66 8.91 12.97
N THR A 121 -15.75 8.16 12.75
CA THR A 121 -17.00 8.66 12.20
C THR A 121 -18.05 8.74 13.30
N VAL A 122 -18.64 9.92 13.47
CA VAL A 122 -19.73 10.15 14.43
C VAL A 122 -20.99 10.57 13.69
N VAL A 123 -22.12 9.98 14.06
CA VAL A 123 -23.44 10.22 13.49
C VAL A 123 -24.39 10.64 14.61
N TRP A 124 -25.16 11.69 14.39
CA TRP A 124 -26.10 12.21 15.38
C TRP A 124 -27.45 12.53 14.76
N ARG A 125 -28.44 12.77 15.60
CA ARG A 125 -29.77 13.23 15.20
C ARG A 125 -30.28 14.32 16.14
N PRO A 126 -31.15 15.20 15.66
CA PRO A 126 -31.85 16.14 16.54
C PRO A 126 -32.75 15.38 17.53
N ARG A 127 -32.98 15.98 18.70
CA ARG A 127 -33.87 15.45 19.74
C ARG A 127 -35.29 15.99 19.49
N ASN A 128 -36.24 15.08 19.24
CA ASN A 128 -37.64 15.42 18.99
C ASN A 128 -38.39 15.64 20.31
N ASP A 129 -38.41 16.88 20.81
CA ASP A 129 -39.12 17.27 22.04
C ASP A 129 -40.24 18.28 21.81
N GLY A 130 -40.93 18.18 20.67
CA GLY A 130 -42.05 19.07 20.32
C GLY A 130 -41.62 20.43 19.75
N SER A 131 -40.31 20.67 19.65
CA SER A 131 -39.69 21.69 18.82
C SER A 131 -39.59 21.15 17.38
N ALA A 132 -40.25 21.79 16.41
CA ALA A 132 -40.10 21.35 15.02
C ALA A 132 -38.67 21.54 14.51
N GLU A 133 -38.27 20.73 13.53
CA GLU A 133 -36.99 20.74 12.81
C GLU A 133 -36.16 22.03 12.96
N VAL A 134 -35.09 21.97 13.77
CA VAL A 134 -34.15 23.09 14.01
C VAL A 134 -32.74 22.78 13.50
N TYR A 135 -32.57 21.86 12.55
CA TYR A 135 -31.28 21.70 11.87
C TYR A 135 -31.43 21.79 10.35
N SER A 136 -30.80 22.82 9.77
CA SER A 136 -30.59 22.99 8.34
C SER A 136 -29.07 23.10 8.06
N GLY A 137 -28.37 21.98 8.20
CA GLY A 137 -27.08 21.72 7.57
C GLY A 137 -27.18 20.39 6.81
N PRO A 138 -26.40 20.15 5.75
CA PRO A 138 -26.60 18.99 4.88
C PRO A 138 -26.36 17.66 5.61
N ASP A 139 -25.47 17.65 6.61
CA ASP A 139 -24.92 16.41 7.15
C ASP A 139 -25.12 16.32 8.68
N THR A 140 -25.54 15.15 9.14
CA THR A 140 -25.57 14.75 10.56
C THR A 140 -24.52 13.67 10.85
N ILE A 141 -23.46 13.70 10.06
CA ILE A 141 -22.33 12.77 10.06
C ILE A 141 -21.04 13.57 9.93
N CYS A 142 -20.00 13.18 10.65
CA CYS A 142 -18.67 13.76 10.55
C CYS A 142 -17.61 12.67 10.70
N THR A 143 -16.66 12.64 9.76
CA THR A 143 -15.49 11.76 9.82
C THR A 143 -14.25 12.59 10.11
N ILE A 144 -13.47 12.17 11.11
CA ILE A 144 -12.24 12.80 11.55
C ILE A 144 -11.09 11.84 11.28
N ASP A 145 -10.27 12.15 10.28
CA ASP A 145 -9.10 11.37 9.89
C ASP A 145 -7.82 11.81 10.61
N GLY A 146 -6.80 10.94 10.60
CA GLY A 146 -5.46 11.31 11.06
C GLY A 146 -5.30 11.31 12.59
N LEU A 147 -6.17 10.62 13.30
CA LEU A 147 -6.10 10.47 14.76
C LEU A 147 -4.92 9.58 15.16
N HIS A 148 -4.53 9.61 16.43
CA HIS A 148 -3.52 8.70 16.94
C HIS A 148 -4.11 7.29 17.07
N PHE A 149 -3.31 6.29 16.70
CA PHE A 149 -3.63 4.89 16.90
C PHE A 149 -3.73 4.53 18.38
N ASN A 150 -4.45 3.45 18.67
CA ASN A 150 -4.67 2.90 20.00
C ASN A 150 -5.07 3.97 21.05
N THR A 151 -5.92 4.91 20.65
CA THR A 151 -6.30 6.05 21.48
C THR A 151 -7.81 6.16 21.57
N VAL A 152 -8.31 6.33 22.79
CA VAL A 152 -9.74 6.58 23.04
C VAL A 152 -10.02 8.08 22.89
N TYR A 153 -10.96 8.42 22.03
CA TYR A 153 -11.44 9.77 21.79
C TYR A 153 -12.87 9.91 22.32
N ALA A 154 -13.11 10.98 23.08
CA ALA A 154 -14.44 11.35 23.53
C ALA A 154 -15.04 12.40 22.59
N ALA A 155 -16.23 12.15 22.06
CA ALA A 155 -16.94 13.06 21.17
C ALA A 155 -18.24 13.57 21.80
N ARG A 156 -18.56 14.85 21.57
CA ARG A 156 -19.81 15.52 21.96
C ARG A 156 -20.24 16.49 20.87
N VAL A 157 -21.54 16.65 20.67
CA VAL A 157 -22.13 17.57 19.67
C VAL A 157 -23.12 18.52 20.36
N LYS A 158 -23.28 19.74 19.81
CA LYS A 158 -24.30 20.70 20.25
C LYS A 158 -24.95 21.35 19.04
N SER A 159 -26.18 21.82 19.22
CA SER A 159 -26.96 22.55 18.22
C SER A 159 -26.78 24.07 18.39
N TYR A 160 -27.03 24.83 17.31
CA TYR A 160 -27.03 26.29 17.36
C TYR A 160 -28.15 26.86 16.47
N ASN A 161 -28.82 27.91 16.96
CA ASN A 161 -29.71 28.75 16.15
C ASN A 161 -29.62 30.24 16.57
N SER A 162 -30.51 31.08 16.03
CA SER A 162 -30.57 32.52 16.35
C SER A 162 -30.88 32.84 17.82
N ALA A 163 -31.49 31.92 18.56
CA ALA A 163 -31.79 32.09 19.98
C ALA A 163 -30.63 31.67 20.90
N GLY A 164 -29.65 30.91 20.38
CA GLY A 164 -28.44 30.52 21.10
C GLY A 164 -27.98 29.09 20.82
N GLU A 165 -27.03 28.63 21.63
CA GLU A 165 -26.46 27.28 21.58
C GLU A 165 -27.16 26.35 22.57
N SER A 166 -27.36 25.08 22.18
CA SER A 166 -27.81 24.04 23.11
C SER A 166 -26.70 23.66 24.09
N GLU A 167 -27.09 22.95 25.15
CA GLU A 167 -26.15 22.11 25.91
C GLU A 167 -25.48 21.07 24.99
N TYR A 168 -24.33 20.56 25.42
CA TYR A 168 -23.68 19.42 24.75
C TYR A 168 -24.50 18.15 24.92
N SER A 169 -24.45 17.28 23.91
CA SER A 169 -24.91 15.90 23.99
C SER A 169 -24.15 15.13 25.08
N GLU A 170 -24.69 13.98 25.46
CA GLU A 170 -23.88 12.97 26.15
C GLU A 170 -22.65 12.60 25.31
N SER A 171 -21.59 12.23 26.01
CA SER A 171 -20.32 11.87 25.38
C SER A 171 -20.35 10.43 24.93
N ILE A 172 -19.88 10.18 23.71
CA ILE A 172 -19.51 8.83 23.28
C ILE A 172 -18.00 8.69 23.29
N CYS A 173 -17.50 7.47 23.48
CA CYS A 173 -16.10 7.13 23.41
C CYS A 173 -15.87 6.15 22.26
N LEU A 174 -14.92 6.49 21.38
CA LEU A 174 -14.53 5.67 20.25
C LEU A 174 -13.02 5.44 20.31
N GLN A 175 -12.57 4.22 20.08
CA GLN A 175 -11.15 3.87 20.12
C GLN A 175 -10.66 3.58 18.71
N THR A 176 -9.60 4.28 18.29
CA THR A 176 -8.90 3.98 17.04
C THR A 176 -8.23 2.61 17.09
N ALA A 177 -7.95 2.03 15.93
CA ALA A 177 -7.34 0.72 15.83
C ALA A 177 -6.00 0.64 16.58
N GLN A 178 -5.69 -0.54 17.11
CA GLN A 178 -4.42 -0.76 17.81
C GLN A 178 -3.22 -0.76 16.86
N VAL A 179 -3.45 -1.22 15.65
CA VAL A 179 -2.44 -1.39 14.59
C VAL A 179 -2.88 -0.64 13.34
N ALA A 180 -1.90 -0.17 12.58
CA ALA A 180 -2.15 0.57 11.34
C ALA A 180 -2.13 -0.35 10.13
N TRP A 181 -3.16 -0.27 9.29
CA TRP A 181 -3.12 -0.82 7.94
C TRP A 181 -3.01 0.30 6.91
N PHE A 182 -2.16 0.10 5.90
CA PHE A 182 -1.91 1.09 4.85
C PHE A 182 -1.67 0.40 3.51
N GLN A 183 -1.89 1.15 2.44
CA GLN A 183 -1.57 0.73 1.07
C GLN A 183 -0.44 1.59 0.53
N LEU A 184 0.25 1.10 -0.50
CA LEU A 184 1.25 1.87 -1.21
C LEU A 184 0.58 2.91 -2.10
N THR A 185 1.17 4.10 -2.13
CA THR A 185 0.68 5.24 -2.90
C THR A 185 1.80 5.80 -3.75
N LYS A 186 1.48 6.09 -5.00
CA LYS A 186 2.40 6.72 -5.96
C LYS A 186 1.80 7.99 -6.52
N SER A 187 2.64 8.96 -6.84
CA SER A 187 2.24 10.16 -7.59
C SER A 187 1.85 9.76 -9.02
N PRO A 188 0.90 10.47 -9.67
CA PRO A 188 0.62 10.30 -11.10
C PRO A 188 1.84 10.44 -12.02
N SER A 189 2.91 11.11 -11.56
CA SER A 189 4.17 11.25 -12.29
C SER A 189 5.05 9.99 -12.25
N GLN A 190 4.89 9.10 -11.26
CA GLN A 190 5.67 7.87 -11.08
C GLN A 190 5.05 6.73 -11.90
N ARG A 191 5.13 6.84 -13.23
CA ARG A 191 4.50 5.91 -14.18
C ARG A 191 5.28 4.60 -14.34
N ASP A 192 6.58 4.67 -14.13
CA ASP A 192 7.56 3.57 -14.12
C ASP A 192 7.37 2.60 -12.94
N MET A 193 6.77 3.06 -11.85
CA MET A 193 6.47 2.24 -10.68
C MET A 193 5.11 1.55 -10.80
N ILE A 194 5.11 0.23 -10.66
CA ILE A 194 3.92 -0.61 -10.81
C ILE A 194 3.49 -1.10 -9.43
N LEU A 195 2.25 -0.73 -9.05
CA LEU A 195 1.59 -1.25 -7.86
C LEU A 195 0.61 -2.35 -8.26
N SER A 196 0.66 -3.46 -7.55
CA SER A 196 -0.23 -4.61 -7.73
C SER A 196 -0.73 -5.12 -6.38
N ASN A 197 -1.54 -6.20 -6.40
CA ASN A 197 -2.09 -6.81 -5.18
C ASN A 197 -2.77 -5.78 -4.27
N GLU A 198 -3.77 -5.08 -4.81
CA GLU A 198 -4.50 -4.02 -4.06
C GLU A 198 -3.57 -2.95 -3.47
N CYS A 199 -2.53 -2.59 -4.23
CA CYS A 199 -1.49 -1.65 -3.82
C CYS A 199 -0.65 -2.12 -2.62
N ALA A 200 -0.57 -3.41 -2.34
CA ALA A 200 0.36 -3.98 -1.34
C ALA A 200 1.73 -4.34 -1.94
N THR A 201 1.82 -4.57 -3.25
CA THR A 201 3.05 -4.99 -3.92
C THR A 201 3.63 -3.87 -4.79
N LEU A 202 4.92 -3.57 -4.62
CA LEU A 202 5.69 -2.66 -5.45
C LEU A 202 6.65 -3.42 -6.35
N ASN A 203 6.53 -3.21 -7.66
CA ASN A 203 7.41 -3.79 -8.66
C ASN A 203 8.31 -2.72 -9.27
N GLY A 204 9.62 -2.96 -9.22
CA GLY A 204 10.61 -2.27 -10.03
C GLY A 204 10.51 -2.73 -11.48
N SER A 205 10.67 -1.81 -12.41
CA SER A 205 10.82 -2.10 -13.84
C SER A 205 11.93 -1.28 -14.51
N THR A 206 12.54 -0.36 -13.78
CA THR A 206 13.54 0.59 -14.27
C THR A 206 14.73 0.64 -13.32
N LEU A 207 15.90 1.05 -13.83
CA LEU A 207 17.08 1.31 -12.99
C LEU A 207 16.96 2.65 -12.24
N GLU A 208 16.01 3.51 -12.63
CA GLU A 208 15.75 4.76 -11.95
C GLU A 208 15.09 4.51 -10.59
N TYR A 209 15.57 5.22 -9.58
CA TYR A 209 14.99 5.14 -8.25
C TYR A 209 13.83 6.10 -8.08
N ARG A 210 12.75 5.58 -7.50
CA ARG A 210 11.61 6.36 -7.01
C ARG A 210 11.35 6.02 -5.55
N THR A 211 10.81 6.99 -4.80
CA THR A 211 10.30 6.72 -3.45
C THR A 211 8.78 6.64 -3.47
N ILE A 212 8.27 5.49 -3.05
CA ILE A 212 6.85 5.17 -2.88
C ILE A 212 6.52 5.23 -1.39
N LEU A 213 5.35 5.77 -1.04
CA LEU A 213 4.94 6.00 0.35
C LEU A 213 3.73 5.14 0.71
N GLY A 214 3.59 4.76 1.97
CA GLY A 214 2.35 4.28 2.54
C GLY A 214 1.28 5.38 2.58
N SER A 215 0.01 5.01 2.58
CA SER A 215 -1.13 5.94 2.64
C SER A 215 -1.34 6.56 4.02
N ILE A 216 -0.75 5.98 5.07
CA ILE A 216 -0.91 6.41 6.46
C ILE A 216 0.42 6.91 7.00
N GLY A 217 0.36 8.04 7.70
CA GLY A 217 1.50 8.63 8.40
C GLY A 217 1.37 8.46 9.92
N PHE A 218 2.51 8.40 10.59
CA PHE A 218 2.65 8.21 12.03
C PHE A 218 3.38 9.39 12.66
N SER A 219 2.80 9.97 13.71
CA SER A 219 3.41 11.05 14.49
C SER A 219 3.62 10.69 15.96
N LYS A 220 3.03 9.58 16.42
CA LYS A 220 3.04 9.11 17.80
C LYS A 220 2.85 7.59 17.83
N GLY A 221 3.34 6.94 18.88
CA GLY A 221 3.19 5.50 19.08
C GLY A 221 4.37 4.69 18.53
N VAL A 222 4.23 3.37 18.60
CA VAL A 222 5.17 2.40 18.06
C VAL A 222 4.46 1.62 16.97
N HIS A 223 5.05 1.57 15.79
CA HIS A 223 4.44 1.00 14.59
C HIS A 223 5.37 -0.04 13.98
N TYR A 224 4.78 -1.11 13.43
CA TYR A 224 5.51 -2.22 12.83
C TYR A 224 4.83 -2.69 11.55
N TRP A 225 5.64 -3.00 10.55
CA TRP A 225 5.20 -3.65 9.31
C TRP A 225 6.32 -4.52 8.75
N GLU A 226 5.95 -5.41 7.85
CA GLU A 226 6.89 -6.32 7.21
C GLU A 226 6.88 -6.18 5.70
N VAL A 227 7.99 -6.55 5.08
CA VAL A 227 8.20 -6.50 3.64
C VAL A 227 8.75 -7.84 3.18
N THR A 228 7.97 -8.59 2.40
CA THR A 228 8.46 -9.80 1.74
C THR A 228 9.12 -9.46 0.42
N VAL A 229 10.28 -10.07 0.17
CA VAL A 229 11.01 -9.97 -1.09
C VAL A 229 10.45 -10.99 -2.08
N ASP A 230 9.59 -10.56 -3.01
CA ASP A 230 8.93 -11.45 -3.97
C ASP A 230 9.87 -11.86 -5.11
N ARG A 231 10.72 -10.91 -5.54
CA ARG A 231 11.69 -11.06 -6.63
C ARG A 231 12.92 -10.22 -6.33
N HIS A 232 14.10 -10.78 -6.55
CA HIS A 232 15.39 -10.13 -6.34
C HIS A 232 16.44 -10.79 -7.25
N ASP A 233 16.43 -10.39 -8.52
CA ASP A 233 17.32 -10.94 -9.54
C ASP A 233 18.45 -9.95 -9.85
N GLY A 234 19.69 -10.45 -9.97
CA GLY A 234 20.87 -9.63 -10.26
C GLY A 234 21.24 -8.69 -9.11
N ASN A 235 21.87 -7.54 -9.43
CA ASN A 235 22.19 -6.47 -8.49
C ASN A 235 20.97 -5.54 -8.27
N ALA A 236 19.78 -6.11 -8.12
CA ALA A 236 18.61 -5.31 -7.79
C ALA A 236 18.70 -4.84 -6.33
N ASP A 237 18.22 -3.64 -6.06
CA ASP A 237 18.39 -2.94 -4.81
C ASP A 237 17.03 -2.73 -4.16
N ILE A 238 16.93 -3.08 -2.89
CA ILE A 238 15.74 -2.87 -2.07
C ILE A 238 16.07 -1.92 -0.94
N VAL A 239 15.28 -0.86 -0.82
CA VAL A 239 15.42 0.17 0.20
C VAL A 239 14.09 0.32 0.93
N VAL A 240 14.11 0.12 2.24
CA VAL A 240 12.91 0.19 3.10
C VAL A 240 13.16 1.12 4.27
N GLY A 241 12.13 1.83 4.72
CA GLY A 241 12.24 2.72 5.87
C GLY A 241 11.05 3.66 5.98
N VAL A 242 11.34 4.91 6.30
CA VAL A 242 10.32 5.95 6.48
C VAL A 242 10.72 7.27 5.85
N ALA A 243 9.72 8.08 5.51
CA ALA A 243 9.91 9.40 4.95
C ALA A 243 8.94 10.42 5.52
N GLN A 244 9.37 11.67 5.59
CA GLN A 244 8.52 12.82 5.87
C GLN A 244 7.80 13.31 4.60
N PRO A 245 6.72 14.10 4.72
CA PRO A 245 5.96 14.60 3.56
C PRO A 245 6.79 15.30 2.49
N ALA A 246 7.87 15.98 2.89
CA ALA A 246 8.74 16.77 2.02
C ALA A 246 9.80 15.95 1.25
N ILE A 247 9.72 14.61 1.30
CA ILE A 247 10.64 13.71 0.58
C ILE A 247 10.65 13.97 -0.94
N ASN A 248 11.86 13.95 -1.51
CA ASN A 248 12.05 13.91 -2.94
C ASN A 248 11.69 12.53 -3.50
N ARG A 249 10.45 12.41 -3.97
CA ARG A 249 9.90 11.16 -4.54
C ARG A 249 10.55 10.71 -5.85
N ASN A 250 11.38 11.55 -6.46
CA ASN A 250 12.10 11.25 -7.70
C ASN A 250 13.52 10.72 -7.46
N ALA A 251 13.91 10.54 -6.20
CA ALA A 251 15.18 9.94 -5.80
C ALA A 251 14.94 8.67 -4.98
N MET A 252 16.02 7.92 -4.75
CA MET A 252 16.04 6.78 -3.84
C MET A 252 15.83 7.23 -2.39
N LEU A 253 15.07 6.47 -1.63
CA LEU A 253 14.82 6.75 -0.22
C LEU A 253 16.13 6.89 0.58
N GLY A 254 16.27 7.99 1.32
CA GLY A 254 17.46 8.30 2.11
C GLY A 254 18.54 9.10 1.37
N LYS A 255 18.31 9.44 0.09
CA LYS A 255 19.16 10.39 -0.68
C LYS A 255 18.83 11.87 -0.43
N ASP A 256 17.98 12.17 0.54
CA ASP A 256 17.69 13.53 0.98
C ASP A 256 17.55 13.61 2.51
N LEU A 257 17.25 14.82 3.01
CA LEU A 257 17.07 15.11 4.43
C LEU A 257 15.78 14.53 5.04
N HIS A 258 14.86 14.02 4.22
CA HIS A 258 13.50 13.67 4.65
C HIS A 258 13.25 12.16 4.63
N GLY A 259 14.24 11.35 4.26
CA GLY A 259 14.18 9.88 4.26
C GLY A 259 15.17 9.23 5.21
N TRP A 260 14.74 8.20 5.92
CA TRP A 260 15.57 7.31 6.74
C TRP A 260 15.32 5.89 6.30
N SER A 261 16.37 5.16 5.93
CA SER A 261 16.21 3.84 5.34
C SER A 261 17.32 2.87 5.65
N MET A 262 17.00 1.59 5.47
CA MET A 262 17.96 0.53 5.27
C MET A 262 17.99 0.19 3.77
N TYR A 263 19.18 0.25 3.19
CA TYR A 263 19.48 -0.33 1.90
C TYR A 263 19.95 -1.76 2.13
N VAL A 264 19.46 -2.71 1.33
CA VAL A 264 19.87 -4.11 1.43
C VAL A 264 20.02 -4.74 0.05
N ASP A 265 21.12 -5.47 -0.11
CA ASP A 265 21.46 -6.30 -1.28
C ASP A 265 21.53 -7.79 -0.88
N HIS A 266 22.08 -8.66 -1.75
CA HIS A 266 22.17 -10.10 -1.47
C HIS A 266 23.21 -10.47 -0.39
N GLU A 267 24.19 -9.61 -0.09
CA GLU A 267 25.29 -9.90 0.84
C GLU A 267 25.18 -9.15 2.16
N ARG A 268 24.61 -7.94 2.14
CA ARG A 268 24.73 -6.98 3.24
C ARG A 268 23.63 -5.92 3.21
N SER A 269 23.51 -5.23 4.34
CA SER A 269 22.69 -4.04 4.48
C SER A 269 23.47 -2.90 5.12
N TRP A 270 23.01 -1.67 4.91
CA TRP A 270 23.50 -0.48 5.62
C TRP A 270 22.38 0.54 5.74
N TYR A 271 22.55 1.48 6.65
CA TYR A 271 21.59 2.56 6.85
C TYR A 271 21.95 3.76 5.98
N LEU A 272 20.93 4.45 5.49
CA LEU A 272 21.03 5.57 4.58
C LEU A 272 20.08 6.69 5.01
N HIS A 273 20.64 7.89 5.15
CA HIS A 273 19.92 9.12 5.42
C HIS A 273 20.76 10.29 4.93
N ASN A 274 20.14 11.27 4.27
CA ASN A 274 20.83 12.45 3.74
C ASN A 274 22.10 12.10 2.97
N GLU A 275 21.97 11.17 2.03
CA GLU A 275 23.06 10.65 1.19
C GLU A 275 24.21 9.95 1.92
N THR A 276 24.13 9.85 3.26
CA THR A 276 25.19 9.33 4.11
C THR A 276 24.93 7.87 4.45
N HIS A 277 25.88 7.02 4.09
CA HIS A 277 25.87 5.58 4.35
C HIS A 277 26.57 5.29 5.68
N HIS A 278 25.95 4.50 6.57
CA HIS A 278 26.58 4.09 7.83
C HIS A 278 26.16 2.68 8.26
N ASN A 279 26.91 2.12 9.21
CA ASN A 279 26.63 0.85 9.89
C ASN A 279 26.37 -0.31 8.92
N ARG A 280 27.39 -0.68 8.15
CA ARG A 280 27.32 -1.84 7.23
C ARG A 280 27.30 -3.15 8.03
N ILE A 281 26.30 -3.98 7.77
CA ILE A 281 26.04 -5.25 8.46
C ILE A 281 25.97 -6.37 7.41
N GLY A 282 26.67 -7.48 7.66
CA GLY A 282 26.65 -8.65 6.78
C GLY A 282 25.35 -9.47 6.89
N GLY A 283 25.06 -10.24 5.84
CA GLY A 283 23.86 -11.06 5.71
C GLY A 283 22.75 -10.28 5.00
N GLY A 284 22.62 -10.45 3.69
CA GLY A 284 21.66 -9.75 2.84
C GLY A 284 20.29 -10.43 2.77
N ILE A 285 19.64 -10.28 1.61
CA ILE A 285 18.33 -10.85 1.31
C ILE A 285 18.36 -11.78 0.09
N THR A 286 17.39 -12.68 0.05
CA THR A 286 17.05 -13.48 -1.12
C THR A 286 15.53 -13.47 -1.31
N ARG A 287 15.06 -14.00 -2.44
CA ARG A 287 13.62 -14.21 -2.65
C ARG A 287 13.02 -15.00 -1.49
N GLY A 288 11.91 -14.49 -0.95
CA GLY A 288 11.22 -15.02 0.22
C GLY A 288 11.72 -14.47 1.56
N SER A 289 12.79 -13.67 1.58
CA SER A 289 13.22 -12.99 2.81
C SER A 289 12.17 -11.98 3.27
N VAL A 290 12.02 -11.83 4.58
CA VAL A 290 11.10 -10.88 5.22
C VAL A 290 11.91 -9.83 5.96
N ILE A 291 11.65 -8.56 5.68
CA ILE A 291 12.27 -7.41 6.34
C ILE A 291 11.23 -6.76 7.25
N GLY A 292 11.49 -6.73 8.55
CA GLY A 292 10.65 -6.00 9.50
C GLY A 292 11.16 -4.58 9.71
N VAL A 293 10.25 -3.62 9.79
CA VAL A 293 10.54 -2.22 10.10
C VAL A 293 9.76 -1.82 11.33
N LYS A 294 10.47 -1.37 12.37
CA LYS A 294 9.88 -0.87 13.61
C LYS A 294 10.21 0.59 13.79
N LEU A 295 9.18 1.43 13.84
CA LEU A 295 9.27 2.86 14.09
C LEU A 295 8.71 3.17 15.48
N ASP A 296 9.53 3.77 16.35
CA ASP A 296 9.08 4.32 17.62
C ASP A 296 9.06 5.85 17.52
N CYS A 297 7.89 6.41 17.20
CA CYS A 297 7.70 7.86 17.10
C CYS A 297 7.83 8.57 18.45
N ASN A 298 7.61 7.87 19.56
CA ASN A 298 7.68 8.46 20.89
C ASN A 298 9.14 8.75 21.27
N ARG A 299 10.04 7.81 20.95
CA ARG A 299 11.48 7.91 21.21
C ARG A 299 12.29 8.47 20.04
N GLY A 300 11.70 8.55 18.85
CA GLY A 300 12.39 9.00 17.64
C GLY A 300 13.49 8.02 17.22
N VAL A 301 13.18 6.72 17.26
CA VAL A 301 14.12 5.64 16.90
C VAL A 301 13.52 4.67 15.89
N MET A 302 14.39 4.00 15.13
CA MET A 302 14.00 2.97 14.17
C MET A 302 14.90 1.73 14.29
N GLU A 303 14.29 0.55 14.21
CA GLU A 303 14.97 -0.76 14.21
C GLU A 303 14.56 -1.56 12.97
N PHE A 304 15.43 -2.45 12.49
CA PHE A 304 15.16 -3.34 11.37
C PHE A 304 15.43 -4.80 11.73
N THR A 305 14.67 -5.72 11.13
CA THR A 305 14.91 -7.17 11.18
C THR A 305 15.00 -7.74 9.77
N ILE A 306 15.72 -8.85 9.61
CA ILE A 306 15.61 -9.71 8.42
C ILE A 306 15.42 -11.15 8.89
N ASN A 307 14.35 -11.79 8.43
CA ASN A 307 13.90 -13.13 8.84
C ASN A 307 13.90 -13.24 10.37
N ASP A 308 13.20 -12.30 11.02
CA ASP A 308 13.07 -12.16 12.48
C ASP A 308 14.36 -11.89 13.26
N ARG A 309 15.51 -11.77 12.58
CA ARG A 309 16.78 -11.45 13.21
C ARG A 309 17.00 -9.94 13.17
N LYS A 310 17.13 -9.33 14.35
CA LYS A 310 17.49 -7.92 14.49
C LYS A 310 18.80 -7.62 13.78
N ARG A 311 18.86 -6.48 13.10
CA ARG A 311 20.11 -5.93 12.60
C ARG A 311 20.89 -5.37 13.79
N VAL A 312 22.08 -5.92 14.02
CA VAL A 312 22.96 -5.53 15.12
C VAL A 312 24.27 -4.98 14.56
N TYR A 313 24.63 -3.76 14.94
CA TYR A 313 25.92 -3.16 14.63
C TYR A 313 26.60 -2.74 15.92
N GLN A 314 27.80 -3.27 16.18
CA GLN A 314 28.57 -3.00 17.41
C GLN A 314 27.77 -3.19 18.71
N GLY A 315 26.84 -4.14 18.73
CA GLY A 315 26.01 -4.47 19.89
C GLY A 315 24.70 -3.68 20.01
N ASP A 316 24.45 -2.70 19.13
CA ASP A 316 23.21 -1.91 19.11
C ASP A 316 22.26 -2.39 18.00
N THR A 317 20.95 -2.40 18.28
CA THR A 317 19.89 -2.75 17.33
C THR A 317 19.22 -1.52 16.71
N VAL A 318 19.48 -0.34 17.27
CA VAL A 318 18.87 0.91 16.82
C VAL A 318 19.63 1.43 15.59
N ALA A 319 18.91 1.57 14.48
CA ALA A 319 19.47 2.06 13.23
C ALA A 319 19.57 3.58 13.19
N PHE A 320 18.55 4.26 13.74
CA PHE A 320 18.47 5.71 13.77
C PHE A 320 17.99 6.18 15.13
N THR A 321 18.54 7.29 15.60
CA THR A 321 18.17 7.97 16.85
C THR A 321 17.95 9.45 16.61
N ASN A 322 17.29 10.12 17.56
CA ASN A 322 17.03 11.57 17.49
C ASN A 322 16.29 11.97 16.20
N MET A 323 15.43 11.09 15.69
CA MET A 323 14.58 11.42 14.56
C MET A 323 13.65 12.59 14.95
N PRO A 324 13.54 13.64 14.13
CA PRO A 324 12.77 14.84 14.47
C PRO A 324 11.30 14.51 14.72
N ARG A 325 10.66 15.23 15.65
CA ARG A 325 9.20 15.09 15.80
C ARG A 325 8.51 15.53 14.51
N GLY A 326 7.60 14.71 14.03
CA GLY A 326 6.90 14.97 12.78
C GLY A 326 6.08 13.78 12.32
N LEU A 327 5.52 13.91 11.13
CA LEU A 327 4.74 12.87 10.48
C LEU A 327 5.65 12.01 9.60
N TYR A 328 5.61 10.69 9.79
CA TYR A 328 6.41 9.70 9.08
C TYR A 328 5.54 8.71 8.34
N TYR A 329 5.79 8.55 7.05
CA TYR A 329 5.15 7.52 6.22
C TYR A 329 6.11 6.35 6.02
N PRO A 330 5.62 5.09 6.05
CA PRO A 330 6.35 3.97 5.48
C PRO A 330 6.81 4.31 4.07
N ALA A 331 8.06 4.02 3.73
CA ALA A 331 8.64 4.44 2.47
C ALA A 331 9.53 3.34 1.89
N PHE A 332 9.49 3.25 0.55
CA PHE A 332 10.10 2.15 -0.19
C PHE A 332 10.70 2.63 -1.51
N SER A 333 11.87 2.11 -1.87
CA SER A 333 12.43 2.18 -3.21
C SER A 333 12.88 0.79 -3.64
N VAL A 334 12.55 0.43 -4.87
CA VAL A 334 13.06 -0.77 -5.55
C VAL A 334 13.50 -0.36 -6.95
N ASN A 335 14.51 -1.04 -7.49
CA ASN A 335 14.93 -0.84 -8.88
C ASN A 335 14.92 -2.17 -9.66
N ALA A 336 15.24 -2.07 -10.94
CA ALA A 336 15.46 -3.19 -11.84
C ALA A 336 14.34 -4.23 -11.76
N ASN A 337 14.71 -5.49 -11.52
CA ASN A 337 13.80 -6.61 -11.41
C ASN A 337 13.41 -6.93 -9.95
N ALA A 338 13.54 -6.01 -9.00
CA ALA A 338 13.07 -6.24 -7.64
C ALA A 338 11.54 -6.10 -7.52
N SER A 339 10.93 -6.93 -6.67
CA SER A 339 9.54 -6.81 -6.26
C SER A 339 9.42 -7.07 -4.77
N ILE A 340 8.61 -6.27 -4.10
CA ILE A 340 8.32 -6.41 -2.68
C ILE A 340 6.82 -6.34 -2.41
N THR A 341 6.37 -7.10 -1.41
CA THR A 341 5.01 -7.03 -0.89
C THR A 341 5.04 -6.58 0.57
N VAL A 342 4.24 -5.56 0.90
CA VAL A 342 4.18 -4.97 2.23
C VAL A 342 3.00 -5.53 3.00
N HIS A 343 3.28 -6.00 4.22
CA HIS A 343 2.31 -6.55 5.16
C HIS A 343 2.08 -5.56 6.30
N THR A 344 0.83 -5.16 6.49
CA THR A 344 0.42 -4.11 7.43
C THR A 344 -0.60 -4.65 8.43
N GLY A 345 -1.02 -3.84 9.41
CA GLY A 345 -1.92 -4.30 10.47
C GLY A 345 -1.24 -5.25 11.46
N LEU A 346 0.08 -5.18 11.57
CA LEU A 346 0.87 -6.05 12.45
C LEU A 346 1.13 -5.38 13.79
N SER A 347 1.09 -6.18 14.85
CA SER A 347 1.58 -5.75 16.16
C SER A 347 3.10 -5.81 16.18
N CYS A 348 3.74 -4.94 16.96
CA CYS A 348 5.18 -5.04 17.19
C CYS A 348 5.49 -6.41 17.84
N PRO A 349 6.47 -7.17 17.33
CA PRO A 349 6.91 -8.39 18.00
C PRO A 349 7.31 -8.07 19.45
N PRO A 350 6.92 -8.91 20.43
CA PRO A 350 7.34 -8.74 21.81
C PRO A 350 8.86 -8.76 21.86
N SER A 351 9.45 -7.87 22.67
CA SER A 351 10.89 -7.99 22.88
C SER A 351 11.18 -9.27 23.67
N PRO A 352 12.34 -9.92 23.50
CA PRO A 352 12.68 -11.13 24.25
C PRO A 352 12.70 -10.93 25.79
N ASN A 353 12.55 -9.69 26.26
CA ASN A 353 12.61 -9.27 27.64
C ASN A 353 11.28 -8.65 28.16
N ASP A 354 10.19 -8.70 27.39
CA ASP A 354 8.85 -8.25 27.84
C ASP A 354 8.04 -9.37 28.50
#